data_AF-A0A0V8RYW5-F1
#
_entry.id   AF-A0A0V8RYW5-F1
#
_cell.length_a   1.000
_cell.length_b   1.000
_cell.length_c   1.000
_cell.angle_alpha   90.00
_cell.angle_beta   90.00
_cell.angle_gamma   90.00
#
_symmetry.space_group_name_H-M   'P 1'
#
loop_
_entity.id
_entity.type
_entity.pdbx_description
1 polymer ?
#
loop_
_entity_poly.entity_id
_entity_poly.type
_entity_poly.pdbx_seq_one_letter_code
_entity_poly.pdbx_strand_id
1 'polypeptide(L)'
;MPDSHAANDTTHVLYREVDQDFLSDLRKTLESTNINFLLGAGCSMPAFKTLGNLEELRVELEEKKDSLGENRDVIYRLIKAEIDRIFFMGSIYRNVDYVPKRIDCPEEDIQQTRAAYKGFCTEAIQTVANRESVDKPKQVTFFTSNYDLCMDLALDEAEIPTNSAYLGRFARRVTLQTFGNRVFSNGIGLGYRTEIPSANLVKIHGCASWRDDGDHLTIDDSYQILEEIKTLFNTISRFGEGQPEIRPNASEPSESRATETSTETPADLETLKRQAEATFERAKQDERGEQNLVDKLDKLDEARDKLAVVLPNKGKFASTVLNETYYDQLRRLSNQLELPNTSLLVMGFSFADEHIRSLITRAAKANPTLKVIIFCYSKDTTRTIADYLRYSPKEYPNIELVVGPRFGQALGTEANDHQRLDIHAITEILRKASA
;
A
#
# COMPACT_ATOMS: atom_id res chain seq x y z
N MET A 1 22.08 -45.68 13.24
CA MET A 1 20.77 -46.12 13.78
C MET A 1 21.02 -46.94 15.03
N PRO A 2 20.25 -46.79 16.10
CA PRO A 2 18.85 -46.32 16.14
C PRO A 2 18.79 -44.80 16.34
N ASP A 3 18.07 -44.02 15.53
CA ASP A 3 16.60 -43.93 15.40
C ASP A 3 15.90 -43.65 16.73
N SER A 4 15.86 -42.36 17.10
CA SER A 4 14.87 -41.81 18.02
C SER A 4 14.13 -40.67 17.33
N HIS A 5 13.07 -41.06 16.62
CA HIS A 5 11.89 -40.26 16.28
C HIS A 5 12.10 -38.77 16.04
N ALA A 6 12.42 -38.45 14.79
CA ALA A 6 11.91 -37.23 14.16
C ALA A 6 10.37 -37.30 14.23
N ALA A 7 9.79 -36.64 15.23
CA ALA A 7 8.42 -36.19 15.14
C ALA A 7 8.39 -35.17 14.00
N ASN A 8 7.77 -35.54 12.88
CA ASN A 8 7.40 -34.64 11.81
C ASN A 8 6.48 -33.56 12.40
N ASP A 9 7.06 -32.44 12.81
CA ASP A 9 6.34 -31.21 13.09
C ASP A 9 6.32 -30.40 11.80
N THR A 10 5.30 -30.62 10.97
CA THR A 10 5.09 -29.94 9.68
C THR A 10 4.62 -28.48 9.83
N THR A 11 4.88 -27.84 10.98
CA THR A 11 4.23 -26.57 11.36
C THR A 11 5.18 -25.42 11.70
N HIS A 12 6.51 -25.61 11.60
CA HIS A 12 7.48 -24.55 11.90
C HIS A 12 7.98 -23.84 10.64
N VAL A 13 7.33 -22.71 10.32
CA VAL A 13 7.85 -21.73 9.35
C VAL A 13 9.19 -21.21 9.86
N LEU A 14 10.24 -21.33 9.04
CA LEU A 14 11.59 -20.87 9.38
C LEU A 14 11.68 -19.35 9.19
N TYR A 15 12.06 -18.64 10.25
CA TYR A 15 12.26 -17.19 10.29
C TYR A 15 13.56 -16.85 11.02
N ARG A 16 14.11 -15.66 10.76
CA ARG A 16 15.28 -15.10 11.45
C ARG A 16 14.85 -13.96 12.37
N GLU A 17 15.42 -13.89 13.56
CA GLU A 17 15.20 -12.78 14.49
C GLU A 17 16.17 -11.64 14.19
N VAL A 18 15.74 -10.39 14.41
CA VAL A 18 16.63 -9.23 14.32
C VAL A 18 17.59 -9.23 15.50
N ASP A 19 18.80 -9.72 15.26
CA ASP A 19 19.93 -9.75 16.18
C ASP A 19 21.18 -9.07 15.57
N GLN A 20 22.31 -9.11 16.28
CA GLN A 20 23.56 -8.50 15.81
C GLN A 20 24.10 -9.16 14.53
N ASP A 21 23.92 -10.47 14.38
CA ASP A 21 24.36 -11.20 13.19
C ASP A 21 23.53 -10.79 11.97
N PHE A 22 22.21 -10.66 12.14
CA PHE A 22 21.32 -10.13 11.12
C PHE A 22 21.70 -8.72 10.70
N LEU A 23 21.97 -7.82 11.66
CA LEU A 23 22.38 -6.45 11.36
C LEU A 23 23.70 -6.41 10.56
N SER A 24 24.66 -7.27 10.90
CA SER A 24 25.92 -7.40 10.15
C SER A 24 25.68 -7.89 8.71
N ASP A 25 24.83 -8.89 8.52
CA ASP A 25 24.50 -9.41 7.19
C ASP A 25 23.69 -8.41 6.36
N LEU A 26 22.78 -7.68 7.01
CA LEU A 26 22.01 -6.61 6.38
C LEU A 26 22.94 -5.50 5.92
N ARG A 27 23.88 -5.04 6.76
CA ARG A 27 24.90 -4.05 6.37
C ARG A 27 25.66 -4.46 5.11
N LYS A 28 26.22 -5.68 5.07
CA LYS A 28 26.92 -6.21 3.89
C LYS A 28 26.02 -6.24 2.65
N THR A 29 24.75 -6.61 2.84
CA THR A 29 23.75 -6.62 1.75
C THR A 29 23.52 -5.19 1.23
N LEU A 30 23.32 -4.23 2.13
CA LEU A 30 23.10 -2.83 1.81
C LEU A 30 24.34 -2.14 1.25
N GLU A 31 25.55 -2.64 1.45
CA GLU A 31 26.77 -2.08 0.83
C GLU A 31 27.02 -2.60 -0.59
N SER A 32 26.62 -3.84 -0.89
CA SER A 32 27.07 -4.58 -2.09
C SER A 32 26.01 -4.81 -3.18
N THR A 33 24.74 -4.47 -2.93
CA THR A 33 23.62 -4.83 -3.84
C THR A 33 22.92 -3.62 -4.48
N ASN A 34 22.13 -3.85 -5.53
CA ASN A 34 21.11 -2.89 -5.96
C ASN A 34 19.94 -2.95 -4.96
N ILE A 35 19.67 -1.87 -4.23
CA ILE A 35 18.64 -1.86 -3.17
C ILE A 35 17.28 -1.54 -3.77
N ASN A 36 16.32 -2.44 -3.54
CA ASN A 36 14.92 -2.23 -3.82
C ASN A 36 14.09 -2.42 -2.55
N PHE A 37 13.08 -1.58 -2.36
CA PHE A 37 12.09 -1.74 -1.31
C PHE A 37 10.72 -2.01 -1.93
N LEU A 38 9.92 -2.89 -1.33
CA LEU A 38 8.50 -3.05 -1.64
C LEU A 38 7.68 -2.72 -0.40
N LEU A 39 6.89 -1.65 -0.49
CA LEU A 39 6.02 -1.17 0.57
C LEU A 39 4.57 -1.53 0.25
N GLY A 40 3.90 -2.16 1.22
CA GLY A 40 2.47 -2.42 1.16
C GLY A 40 1.66 -1.57 2.15
N ALA A 41 0.34 -1.79 2.18
CA ALA A 41 -0.59 -0.92 2.91
C ALA A 41 -0.33 -0.88 4.41
N GLY A 42 0.30 -1.93 4.98
CA GLY A 42 0.66 -1.97 6.40
C GLY A 42 1.66 -0.88 6.80
N CYS A 43 2.45 -0.34 5.87
CA CYS A 43 3.37 0.77 6.13
C CYS A 43 2.65 2.11 6.36
N SER A 44 1.42 2.25 5.86
CA SER A 44 0.63 3.48 5.94
C SER A 44 -0.31 3.54 7.14
N MET A 45 -0.30 2.50 7.97
CA MET A 45 -0.98 2.52 9.26
C MET A 45 -0.25 3.46 10.24
N PRO A 46 -0.95 4.20 11.11
CA PRO A 46 -2.42 4.19 11.27
C PRO A 46 -3.21 5.13 10.34
N ALA A 47 -2.56 6.04 9.60
CA ALA A 47 -3.28 7.05 8.81
C ALA A 47 -4.18 6.45 7.71
N PHE A 48 -3.72 5.39 7.05
CA PHE A 48 -4.46 4.69 6.00
C PHE A 48 -4.75 3.26 6.43
N LYS A 49 -5.95 2.78 6.14
CA LYS A 49 -6.38 1.42 6.46
C LYS A 49 -5.96 0.43 5.38
N THR A 50 -5.66 -0.79 5.80
CA THR A 50 -5.43 -1.93 4.88
C THR A 50 -6.75 -2.42 4.27
N LEU A 51 -6.68 -3.14 3.15
CA LEU A 51 -7.88 -3.70 2.50
C LEU A 51 -8.66 -4.71 3.35
N GLY A 52 -8.06 -5.34 4.37
CA GLY A 52 -8.76 -6.29 5.23
C GLY A 52 -9.37 -7.46 4.43
N ASN A 53 -10.65 -7.79 4.69
CA ASN A 53 -11.40 -8.82 3.98
C ASN A 53 -12.18 -8.30 2.76
N LEU A 54 -11.96 -7.05 2.33
CA LEU A 54 -12.74 -6.44 1.24
C LEU A 54 -12.55 -7.18 -0.10
N GLU A 55 -11.40 -7.81 -0.32
CA GLU A 55 -11.16 -8.61 -1.52
C GLU A 55 -12.00 -9.90 -1.52
N GLU A 56 -12.08 -10.59 -0.37
CA GLU A 56 -12.89 -11.79 -0.18
C GLU A 56 -14.37 -11.48 -0.39
N LEU A 57 -14.85 -10.36 0.17
CA LEU A 57 -16.23 -9.90 -0.01
C LEU A 57 -16.58 -9.61 -1.48
N ARG A 58 -15.62 -9.11 -2.28
CA ARG A 58 -15.86 -8.88 -3.72
C ARG A 58 -15.99 -10.18 -4.49
N VAL A 59 -15.15 -11.15 -4.19
CA VAL A 59 -15.22 -12.49 -4.80
C VAL A 59 -16.55 -13.14 -4.42
N GLU A 60 -16.89 -13.13 -3.13
CA GLU A 60 -18.15 -13.70 -2.64
C GLU A 60 -19.38 -13.02 -3.25
N LEU A 61 -19.35 -11.68 -3.42
CA LEU A 61 -20.41 -10.93 -4.08
C LEU A 61 -20.60 -11.35 -5.55
N GLU A 62 -19.51 -11.60 -6.28
CA GLU A 62 -19.59 -12.03 -7.68
C GLU A 62 -20.13 -13.46 -7.79
N GLU A 63 -19.71 -14.37 -6.90
CA GLU A 63 -20.21 -15.75 -6.84
C GLU A 63 -21.70 -15.81 -6.48
N LYS A 64 -22.16 -14.94 -5.57
CA LYS A 64 -23.56 -14.91 -5.10
C LYS A 64 -24.48 -13.99 -5.90
N LYS A 65 -24.01 -13.40 -7.00
CA LYS A 65 -24.78 -12.42 -7.80
C LYS A 65 -26.15 -12.92 -8.24
N ASP A 66 -26.26 -14.18 -8.64
CA ASP A 66 -27.53 -14.78 -9.07
C ASP A 66 -28.50 -15.06 -7.92
N SER A 67 -28.02 -15.04 -6.67
CA SER A 67 -28.83 -15.30 -5.47
C SER A 67 -29.49 -14.04 -4.87
N LEU A 68 -29.31 -12.87 -5.50
CA LEU A 68 -29.78 -11.57 -4.99
C LEU A 68 -31.26 -11.25 -5.29
N GLY A 69 -32.05 -12.20 -5.80
CA GLY A 69 -33.50 -12.07 -5.98
C GLY A 69 -33.95 -11.22 -7.17
N GLU A 70 -35.20 -10.73 -7.15
CA GLU A 70 -35.81 -10.03 -8.29
C GLU A 70 -35.15 -8.68 -8.60
N ASN A 71 -34.64 -7.97 -7.58
CA ASN A 71 -34.00 -6.65 -7.72
C ASN A 71 -32.46 -6.74 -7.77
N ARG A 72 -31.93 -7.88 -8.23
CA ARG A 72 -30.51 -8.23 -8.13
C ARG A 72 -29.54 -7.17 -8.64
N ASP A 73 -29.89 -6.43 -9.69
CA ASP A 73 -28.97 -5.48 -10.33
C ASP A 73 -28.69 -4.28 -9.42
N VAL A 74 -29.74 -3.62 -8.92
CA VAL A 74 -29.61 -2.47 -8.03
C VAL A 74 -29.00 -2.88 -6.69
N ILE A 75 -29.42 -4.03 -6.12
CA ILE A 75 -28.85 -4.55 -4.88
C ILE A 75 -27.36 -4.87 -5.04
N TYR A 76 -26.96 -5.52 -6.13
CA TYR A 76 -25.55 -5.77 -6.43
C TYR A 76 -24.75 -4.46 -6.51
N ARG A 77 -25.28 -3.45 -7.22
CA ARG A 77 -24.63 -2.13 -7.35
C ARG A 77 -24.49 -1.43 -6.01
N LEU A 78 -25.48 -1.52 -5.12
CA LEU A 78 -25.44 -0.93 -3.77
C LEU A 78 -24.40 -1.63 -2.88
N ILE A 79 -24.37 -2.96 -2.85
CA ILE A 79 -23.36 -3.71 -2.09
C ILE A 79 -21.96 -3.38 -2.60
N LYS A 80 -21.78 -3.39 -3.93
CA LYS A 80 -20.51 -3.02 -4.57
C LYS A 80 -20.09 -1.60 -4.20
N ALA A 81 -21.02 -0.63 -4.24
CA ALA A 81 -20.77 0.75 -3.86
C ALA A 81 -20.34 0.86 -2.39
N GLU A 82 -20.93 0.09 -1.48
CA GLU A 82 -20.56 0.13 -0.06
C GLU A 82 -19.16 -0.48 0.20
N ILE A 83 -18.84 -1.62 -0.43
CA ILE A 83 -17.47 -2.19 -0.38
C ILE A 83 -16.45 -1.20 -0.95
N ASP A 84 -16.79 -0.56 -2.08
CA ASP A 84 -15.97 0.47 -2.72
C ASP A 84 -15.81 1.69 -1.81
N ARG A 85 -16.86 2.09 -1.07
CA ARG A 85 -16.84 3.19 -0.11
C ARG A 85 -15.87 2.91 1.04
N ILE A 86 -15.93 1.73 1.65
CA ILE A 86 -15.04 1.37 2.78
C ILE A 86 -13.58 1.47 2.33
N PHE A 87 -13.25 0.87 1.18
CA PHE A 87 -11.91 0.97 0.59
C PHE A 87 -11.52 2.42 0.26
N PHE A 88 -12.40 3.15 -0.41
CA PHE A 88 -12.14 4.53 -0.82
C PHE A 88 -11.87 5.43 0.38
N MET A 89 -12.71 5.37 1.40
CA MET A 89 -12.56 6.19 2.61
C MET A 89 -11.30 5.83 3.39
N GLY A 90 -10.98 4.54 3.54
CA GLY A 90 -9.83 4.08 4.32
C GLY A 90 -8.48 4.25 3.62
N SER A 91 -8.43 4.09 2.30
CA SER A 91 -7.15 3.96 1.56
C SER A 91 -6.90 5.04 0.52
N ILE A 92 -7.92 5.81 0.09
CA ILE A 92 -7.79 6.83 -0.97
C ILE A 92 -8.14 8.23 -0.46
N TYR A 93 -9.34 8.44 0.07
CA TYR A 93 -9.84 9.77 0.45
C TYR A 93 -8.97 10.44 1.51
N ARG A 94 -8.39 9.66 2.43
CA ARG A 94 -7.48 10.16 3.48
C ARG A 94 -6.30 10.98 2.95
N ASN A 95 -5.96 10.87 1.66
CA ASN A 95 -4.98 11.76 1.02
C ASN A 95 -5.39 13.24 1.05
N VAL A 96 -6.68 13.55 1.04
CA VAL A 96 -7.21 14.92 1.15
C VAL A 96 -6.80 15.56 2.48
N ASP A 97 -6.81 14.79 3.56
CA ASP A 97 -6.41 15.24 4.89
C ASP A 97 -4.88 15.12 5.09
N TYR A 98 -4.27 14.11 4.46
CA TYR A 98 -2.86 13.78 4.59
C TYR A 98 -1.92 14.71 3.83
N VAL A 99 -2.34 15.39 2.75
CA VAL A 99 -1.45 16.24 1.92
C VAL A 99 -1.33 17.69 2.39
N PRO A 100 -2.41 18.39 2.81
CA PRO A 100 -2.32 19.80 3.17
C PRO A 100 -1.23 20.09 4.21
N LYS A 101 -0.46 21.16 3.97
CA LYS A 101 0.45 21.77 4.96
C LYS A 101 -0.33 22.61 5.98
N ARG A 102 -1.45 22.11 6.49
CA ARG A 102 -2.09 22.77 7.63
C ARG A 102 -1.16 22.53 8.82
N ILE A 103 -0.64 23.64 9.34
CA ILE A 103 0.28 23.70 10.50
C ILE A 103 -0.35 23.01 11.73
N ASP A 104 -1.67 22.87 11.73
CA ASP A 104 -2.45 22.12 12.71
C ASP A 104 -3.24 21.01 12.00
N CYS A 105 -2.61 19.86 11.71
CA CYS A 105 -3.35 18.63 11.48
C CYS A 105 -3.60 18.01 12.86
N PRO A 106 -4.82 18.05 13.44
CA PRO A 106 -5.07 17.58 14.80
C PRO A 106 -5.04 16.04 14.92
N GLU A 107 -4.92 15.33 13.79
CA GLU A 107 -4.99 13.88 13.73
C GLU A 107 -3.61 13.25 14.00
N GLU A 108 -3.47 12.67 15.19
CA GLU A 108 -2.25 12.03 15.69
C GLU A 108 -1.75 10.91 14.77
N ASP A 109 -2.67 10.16 14.15
CA ASP A 109 -2.36 9.05 13.24
C ASP A 109 -1.68 9.51 11.94
N ILE A 110 -2.12 10.62 11.34
CA ILE A 110 -1.50 11.26 10.17
C ILE A 110 -0.11 11.77 10.53
N GLN A 111 0.03 12.46 11.66
CA GLN A 111 1.32 12.96 12.12
C GLN A 111 2.33 11.83 12.35
N GLN A 112 1.89 10.76 13.03
CA GLN A 112 2.72 9.58 13.27
C GLN A 112 3.16 8.94 11.96
N THR A 113 2.24 8.75 11.02
CA THR A 113 2.54 8.14 9.71
C THR A 113 3.51 9.00 8.90
N ARG A 114 3.29 10.32 8.84
CA ARG A 114 4.21 11.28 8.17
C ARG A 114 5.62 11.21 8.75
N ALA A 115 5.74 11.26 10.07
CA ALA A 115 7.03 11.19 10.75
C ALA A 115 7.75 9.87 10.45
N ALA A 116 7.01 8.76 10.43
CA ALA A 116 7.58 7.44 10.19
C ALA A 116 8.07 7.27 8.74
N TYR A 117 7.29 7.72 7.73
CA TYR A 117 7.74 7.73 6.33
C TYR A 117 8.93 8.67 6.08
N LYS A 118 8.94 9.84 6.70
CA LYS A 118 10.07 10.79 6.61
C LYS A 118 11.35 10.18 7.17
N GLY A 119 11.27 9.57 8.36
CA GLY A 119 12.38 8.85 8.96
C GLY A 119 12.88 7.73 8.04
N PHE A 120 11.96 6.89 7.57
CA PHE A 120 12.29 5.79 6.67
C PHE A 120 12.97 6.24 5.37
N CYS A 121 12.42 7.22 4.66
CA CYS A 121 12.99 7.72 3.41
C CYS A 121 14.40 8.30 3.63
N THR A 122 14.59 9.03 4.73
CA THR A 122 15.88 9.59 5.10
C THR A 122 16.92 8.49 5.34
N GLU A 123 16.60 7.51 6.19
CA GLU A 123 17.53 6.41 6.51
C GLU A 123 17.80 5.54 5.26
N ALA A 124 16.77 5.23 4.47
CA ALA A 124 16.91 4.44 3.26
C ALA A 124 17.87 5.11 2.25
N ILE A 125 17.81 6.42 2.06
CA ILE A 125 18.77 7.14 1.21
C ILE A 125 20.16 7.22 1.84
N GLN A 126 20.26 7.35 3.17
CA GLN A 126 21.56 7.32 3.85
C GLN A 126 22.29 6.00 3.62
N THR A 127 21.58 4.86 3.51
CA THR A 127 22.21 3.55 3.19
C THR A 127 23.06 3.60 1.92
N VAL A 128 22.61 4.34 0.88
CA VAL A 128 23.34 4.46 -0.39
C VAL A 128 24.29 5.66 -0.41
N ALA A 129 24.02 6.69 0.41
CA ALA A 129 24.91 7.84 0.55
C ALA A 129 26.27 7.43 1.15
N ASN A 130 26.23 6.58 2.17
CA ASN A 130 27.38 6.10 2.94
C ASN A 130 28.19 5.00 2.23
N ARG A 131 27.72 4.50 1.07
CA ARG A 131 28.47 3.49 0.32
C ARG A 131 29.81 4.03 -0.14
N GLU A 132 30.87 3.30 0.22
CA GLU A 132 32.22 3.51 -0.27
C GLU A 132 32.41 2.92 -1.68
N SER A 133 31.64 1.87 -2.03
CA SER A 133 31.70 1.24 -3.36
C SER A 133 31.20 2.19 -4.45
N VAL A 134 32.02 2.36 -5.49
CA VAL A 134 31.68 3.08 -6.74
C VAL A 134 31.01 2.17 -7.78
N ASP A 135 30.97 0.86 -7.55
CA ASP A 135 30.45 -0.11 -8.52
C ASP A 135 28.92 -0.17 -8.53
N LYS A 136 28.30 0.25 -7.42
CA LYS A 136 26.85 0.32 -7.28
C LYS A 136 26.39 1.79 -7.25
N PRO A 137 25.27 2.09 -7.91
CA PRO A 137 24.76 3.44 -7.92
C PRO A 137 24.33 3.91 -6.53
N LYS A 138 24.44 5.22 -6.30
CA LYS A 138 23.83 5.90 -5.14
C LYS A 138 22.33 6.14 -5.37
N GLN A 139 21.59 5.08 -5.68
CA GLN A 139 20.16 5.16 -5.96
C GLN A 139 19.41 3.98 -5.32
N VAL A 140 18.29 4.29 -4.69
CA VAL A 140 17.34 3.32 -4.14
C VAL A 140 16.08 3.30 -5.00
N THR A 141 15.50 2.13 -5.22
CA THR A 141 14.19 2.02 -5.87
C THR A 141 13.12 1.58 -4.87
N PHE A 142 12.09 2.40 -4.71
CA PHE A 142 10.90 2.08 -3.93
C PHE A 142 9.79 1.65 -4.87
N PHE A 143 9.27 0.46 -4.65
CA PHE A 143 8.02 -0.01 -5.20
C PHE A 143 6.94 0.09 -4.13
N THR A 144 5.76 0.60 -4.48
CA THR A 144 4.62 0.60 -3.58
C THR A 144 3.36 0.11 -4.29
N SER A 145 2.60 -0.72 -3.60
CA SER A 145 1.24 -1.11 -4.01
C SER A 145 0.18 -0.14 -3.45
N ASN A 146 0.60 0.90 -2.72
CA ASN A 146 -0.29 1.80 -2.02
C ASN A 146 -0.72 2.95 -2.92
N TYR A 147 -1.95 3.44 -2.71
CA TYR A 147 -2.51 4.57 -3.45
C TYR A 147 -2.13 5.92 -2.84
N ASP A 148 -1.69 5.91 -1.58
CA ASP A 148 -1.35 7.10 -0.81
C ASP A 148 -0.16 7.88 -1.37
N LEU A 149 -0.02 9.11 -0.88
CA LEU A 149 1.06 10.05 -1.22
C LEU A 149 2.14 10.11 -0.12
N CYS A 150 2.21 9.11 0.77
CA CYS A 150 3.13 9.11 1.90
C CYS A 150 4.59 9.20 1.46
N MET A 151 4.98 8.38 0.48
CA MET A 151 6.34 8.39 -0.08
C MET A 151 6.65 9.68 -0.83
N ASP A 152 5.73 10.20 -1.64
CA ASP A 152 5.94 11.42 -2.42
C ASP A 152 6.22 12.61 -1.50
N LEU A 153 5.40 12.79 -0.46
CA LEU A 153 5.60 13.88 0.50
C LEU A 153 6.86 13.68 1.32
N ALA A 154 7.15 12.46 1.79
CA ALA A 154 8.33 12.20 2.60
C ALA A 154 9.64 12.42 1.82
N LEU A 155 9.69 12.02 0.55
CA LEU A 155 10.84 12.25 -0.32
C LEU A 155 11.00 13.73 -0.69
N ASP A 156 9.90 14.45 -0.95
CA ASP A 156 9.90 15.89 -1.22
C ASP A 156 10.36 16.70 0.01
N GLU A 157 9.83 16.41 1.20
CA GLU A 157 10.23 17.05 2.46
C GLU A 157 11.67 16.77 2.86
N ALA A 158 12.23 15.62 2.45
CA ALA A 158 13.62 15.27 2.66
C ALA A 158 14.54 15.80 1.55
N GLU A 159 14.01 16.55 0.58
CA GLU A 159 14.73 17.12 -0.56
C GLU A 159 15.51 16.08 -1.38
N ILE A 160 14.98 14.85 -1.45
CA ILE A 160 15.63 13.74 -2.16
C ILE A 160 15.29 13.83 -3.65
N PRO A 161 16.28 13.93 -4.56
CA PRO A 161 16.02 13.86 -5.99
C PRO A 161 15.32 12.55 -6.34
N THR A 162 14.07 12.64 -6.79
CA THR A 162 13.20 11.49 -6.98
C THR A 162 12.69 11.40 -8.42
N ASN A 163 12.89 10.25 -9.04
CA ASN A 163 12.21 9.89 -10.28
C ASN A 163 10.87 9.22 -9.91
N SER A 164 9.76 9.96 -10.01
CA SER A 164 8.42 9.51 -9.59
C SER A 164 7.43 9.40 -10.75
N ALA A 165 7.90 9.04 -11.95
CA ALA A 165 7.12 9.02 -13.19
C ALA A 165 6.51 10.36 -13.60
N TYR A 166 6.89 11.50 -13.02
CA TYR A 166 6.28 12.80 -13.34
C TYR A 166 7.17 13.61 -14.28
N LEU A 167 6.55 14.23 -15.30
CA LEU A 167 7.23 15.17 -16.18
C LEU A 167 6.38 16.45 -16.35
N GLY A 168 7.06 17.59 -16.28
CA GLY A 168 6.48 18.90 -16.54
C GLY A 168 6.05 19.64 -15.27
N ARG A 169 6.28 20.96 -15.25
CA ARG A 169 5.88 21.85 -14.15
C ARG A 169 4.39 22.21 -14.18
N PHE A 170 3.80 22.27 -15.38
CA PHE A 170 2.42 22.75 -15.60
C PHE A 170 1.51 21.62 -16.10
N ALA A 171 1.84 21.02 -17.26
CA ALA A 171 1.20 19.80 -17.73
C ALA A 171 1.90 18.59 -17.10
N ARG A 172 1.49 18.25 -15.87
CA ARG A 172 2.05 17.14 -15.10
C ARG A 172 1.55 15.82 -15.66
N ARG A 173 2.33 15.23 -16.56
CA ARG A 173 2.03 13.92 -17.16
C ARG A 173 2.77 12.81 -16.42
N VAL A 174 2.10 11.67 -16.29
CA VAL A 174 2.73 10.44 -15.81
C VAL A 174 3.44 9.76 -17.00
N THR A 175 4.74 9.57 -16.89
CA THR A 175 5.62 8.96 -17.88
C THR A 175 6.71 8.13 -17.20
N LEU A 176 6.96 6.94 -17.73
CA LEU A 176 7.93 6.01 -17.15
C LEU A 176 9.38 6.27 -17.60
N GLN A 177 9.59 7.28 -18.45
CA GLN A 177 10.91 7.59 -19.02
C GLN A 177 11.91 8.12 -17.98
N THR A 178 11.44 8.68 -16.86
CA THR A 178 12.30 9.34 -15.87
C THR A 178 13.06 8.36 -14.99
N PHE A 179 12.60 7.11 -14.84
CA PHE A 179 13.20 6.12 -13.95
C PHE A 179 14.61 5.62 -14.36
N GLY A 180 15.10 6.02 -15.54
CA GLY A 180 16.50 5.78 -15.94
C GLY A 180 17.47 6.88 -15.51
N ASN A 181 16.96 8.00 -14.97
CA ASN A 181 17.76 9.18 -14.70
C ASN A 181 18.62 9.01 -13.45
N ARG A 182 19.84 9.55 -13.53
CA ARG A 182 20.78 9.67 -12.43
C ARG A 182 21.17 11.12 -12.23
N VAL A 183 21.35 11.51 -10.98
CA VAL A 183 21.65 12.90 -10.60
C VAL A 183 23.10 12.98 -10.16
N PHE A 184 23.82 13.97 -10.71
CA PHE A 184 25.23 14.18 -10.41
C PHE A 184 25.50 15.64 -10.12
N SER A 185 26.38 15.89 -9.16
CA SER A 185 26.97 17.20 -8.92
C SER A 185 28.33 17.29 -9.60
N ASN A 186 28.59 18.40 -10.29
CA ASN A 186 29.87 18.68 -10.91
C ASN A 186 30.57 19.82 -10.14
N GLY A 187 31.79 19.58 -9.69
CA GLY A 187 32.62 20.62 -9.07
C GLY A 187 33.02 21.71 -10.08
N ILE A 188 32.95 22.98 -9.66
CA ILE A 188 33.14 24.17 -10.53
C ILE A 188 34.55 24.24 -11.15
N GLY A 189 35.57 23.62 -10.55
CA GLY A 189 36.97 23.72 -11.02
C GLY A 189 37.52 22.46 -11.70
N LEU A 190 37.59 21.35 -10.97
CA LEU A 190 38.43 20.18 -11.32
C LEU A 190 37.69 19.06 -12.08
N GLY A 191 36.44 19.27 -12.50
CA GLY A 191 35.68 18.26 -13.24
C GLY A 191 35.31 17.00 -12.44
N TYR A 192 35.48 17.02 -11.11
CA TYR A 192 35.00 15.95 -10.25
C TYR A 192 33.48 15.87 -10.33
N ARG A 193 32.99 14.67 -10.64
CA ARG A 193 31.58 14.34 -10.74
C ARG A 193 31.23 13.37 -9.63
N THR A 194 30.31 13.77 -8.74
CA THR A 194 29.83 12.94 -7.63
C THR A 194 28.37 12.62 -7.86
N GLU A 195 28.00 11.33 -7.82
CA GLU A 195 26.58 10.94 -7.86
C GLU A 195 25.88 11.41 -6.59
N ILE A 196 24.76 12.10 -6.75
CA ILE A 196 23.91 12.53 -5.65
C ILE A 196 22.98 11.37 -5.30
N PRO A 197 22.88 10.98 -4.01
CA PRO A 197 21.90 9.99 -3.56
C PRO A 197 20.49 10.34 -4.04
N SER A 198 19.83 9.40 -4.73
CA SER A 198 18.53 9.63 -5.36
C SER A 198 17.58 8.45 -5.18
N ALA A 199 16.29 8.67 -5.46
CA ALA A 199 15.25 7.67 -5.38
C ALA A 199 14.57 7.45 -6.73
N ASN A 200 14.14 6.21 -6.98
CA ASN A 200 13.06 5.90 -7.91
C ASN A 200 11.81 5.57 -7.07
N LEU A 201 10.66 6.18 -7.37
CA LEU A 201 9.38 5.87 -6.72
C LEU A 201 8.39 5.30 -7.75
N VAL A 202 8.18 4.00 -7.69
CA VAL A 202 7.31 3.24 -8.59
C VAL A 202 6.00 2.90 -7.87
N LYS A 203 4.89 3.50 -8.34
CA LYS A 203 3.54 3.20 -7.85
C LYS A 203 2.88 2.17 -8.77
N ILE A 204 2.80 0.92 -8.30
CA ILE A 204 2.33 -0.20 -9.12
C ILE A 204 0.83 -0.07 -9.37
N HIS A 205 0.03 0.13 -8.31
CA HIS A 205 -1.44 0.19 -8.40
C HIS A 205 -2.00 1.57 -8.76
N GLY A 206 -1.15 2.47 -9.25
CA GLY A 206 -1.50 3.87 -9.47
C GLY A 206 -1.47 4.69 -8.19
N CYS A 207 -2.15 5.84 -8.20
CA CYS A 207 -2.09 6.80 -7.11
C CYS A 207 -3.38 7.60 -6.98
N ALA A 208 -3.72 8.02 -5.76
CA ALA A 208 -4.86 8.89 -5.48
C ALA A 208 -4.82 10.24 -6.24
N SER A 209 -3.65 10.72 -6.65
CA SER A 209 -3.51 11.94 -7.45
C SER A 209 -3.55 11.71 -8.97
N TRP A 210 -3.53 10.46 -9.46
CA TRP A 210 -3.54 10.20 -10.90
C TRP A 210 -4.94 10.31 -11.49
N ARG A 211 -5.03 10.87 -12.69
CA ARG A 211 -6.26 10.98 -13.49
C ARG A 211 -6.04 10.44 -14.88
N ASP A 212 -7.06 9.78 -15.42
CA ASP A 212 -7.09 9.36 -16.82
C ASP A 212 -7.90 10.40 -17.62
N ASP A 213 -7.25 11.08 -18.57
CA ASP A 213 -7.92 12.03 -19.48
C ASP A 213 -8.39 11.37 -20.79
N GLY A 214 -8.18 10.05 -20.92
CA GLY A 214 -8.49 9.25 -22.11
C GLY A 214 -7.28 8.99 -23.01
N ASP A 215 -6.32 9.92 -23.06
CA ASP A 215 -5.10 9.82 -23.88
C ASP A 215 -3.84 9.61 -23.02
N HIS A 216 -3.82 10.24 -21.85
CA HIS A 216 -2.67 10.32 -20.95
C HIS A 216 -3.10 10.28 -19.48
N LEU A 217 -2.18 9.80 -18.65
CA LEU A 217 -2.29 9.95 -17.22
C LEU A 217 -1.74 11.29 -16.77
N THR A 218 -2.49 12.02 -15.95
CA THR A 218 -2.11 13.33 -15.39
C THR A 218 -2.18 13.33 -13.87
N ILE A 219 -1.59 14.35 -13.24
CA ILE A 219 -1.65 14.54 -11.78
C ILE A 219 -2.65 15.65 -11.44
N ASP A 220 -3.56 15.35 -10.53
CA ASP A 220 -4.51 16.28 -9.91
C ASP A 220 -4.23 16.44 -8.41
N ASP A 221 -3.72 17.61 -8.03
CA ASP A 221 -3.46 18.03 -6.65
C ASP A 221 -4.61 18.82 -6.03
N SER A 222 -5.70 19.06 -6.76
CA SER A 222 -6.88 19.76 -6.22
C SER A 222 -7.72 18.84 -5.32
N TYR A 223 -7.63 17.53 -5.57
CA TYR A 223 -8.43 16.48 -4.94
C TYR A 223 -9.95 16.69 -5.02
N GLN A 224 -10.43 17.55 -5.91
CA GLN A 224 -11.86 17.88 -6.03
C GLN A 224 -12.71 16.65 -6.39
N ILE A 225 -12.19 15.76 -7.24
CA ILE A 225 -12.89 14.52 -7.58
C ILE A 225 -13.01 13.59 -6.37
N LEU A 226 -12.07 13.62 -5.41
CA LEU A 226 -12.15 12.79 -4.22
C LEU A 226 -13.30 13.27 -3.30
N GLU A 227 -13.49 14.59 -3.21
CA GLU A 227 -14.62 15.21 -2.50
C GLU A 227 -15.97 14.93 -3.19
N GLU A 228 -16.00 14.96 -4.52
CA GLU A 228 -17.18 14.59 -5.31
C GLU A 228 -17.59 13.14 -5.02
N ILE A 229 -16.63 12.21 -5.09
CA ILE A 229 -16.85 10.78 -4.83
C ILE A 229 -17.31 10.55 -3.38
N LYS A 230 -16.69 11.20 -2.38
CA LYS A 230 -17.14 11.13 -0.98
C LYS A 230 -18.58 11.60 -0.84
N THR A 231 -18.94 12.70 -1.48
CA THR A 231 -20.29 13.25 -1.43
C THR A 231 -21.31 12.29 -2.06
N LEU A 232 -20.98 11.68 -3.19
CA LEU A 232 -21.81 10.68 -3.84
C LEU A 232 -22.01 9.45 -2.96
N PHE A 233 -20.93 8.90 -2.39
CA PHE A 233 -21.02 7.78 -1.43
C PHE A 233 -21.92 8.11 -0.24
N ASN A 234 -21.70 9.24 0.42
CA ASN A 234 -22.52 9.66 1.57
C ASN A 234 -24.00 9.80 1.19
N THR A 235 -24.27 10.32 -0.01
CA THR A 235 -25.64 10.49 -0.51
C THR A 235 -26.32 9.16 -0.82
N ILE A 236 -25.57 8.17 -1.33
CA ILE A 236 -26.08 6.83 -1.62
C ILE A 236 -26.32 6.05 -0.33
N SER A 237 -25.38 6.07 0.63
CA SER A 237 -25.53 5.34 1.90
C SER A 237 -26.70 5.86 2.74
N ARG A 238 -26.98 7.17 2.69
CA ARG A 238 -28.09 7.83 3.40
C ARG A 238 -29.34 8.02 2.54
N PHE A 239 -29.44 7.35 1.39
CA PHE A 239 -30.54 7.58 0.47
C PHE A 239 -31.89 7.23 1.11
N GLY A 240 -32.85 8.15 1.06
CA GLY A 240 -34.18 7.97 1.65
C GLY A 240 -34.23 8.08 3.18
N GLU A 241 -33.13 8.41 3.87
CA GLU A 241 -33.24 8.99 5.22
C GLU A 241 -33.88 10.38 5.10
N GLY A 242 -34.94 10.62 5.88
CA GLY A 242 -35.55 11.95 5.95
C GLY A 242 -34.49 13.00 6.28
N GLN A 243 -34.54 14.15 5.61
CA GLN A 243 -33.64 15.26 5.92
C GLN A 243 -33.70 15.55 7.43
N PRO A 244 -32.57 15.70 8.13
CA PRO A 244 -32.61 16.28 9.46
C PRO A 244 -33.20 17.69 9.32
N GLU A 245 -34.33 17.96 9.96
CA GLU A 245 -34.86 19.32 10.09
C GLU A 245 -33.75 20.21 10.64
N ILE A 246 -33.27 21.15 9.82
CA ILE A 246 -32.34 22.19 10.27
C ILE A 246 -33.13 23.07 11.24
N ARG A 247 -33.05 22.77 12.54
CA ARG A 247 -33.38 23.72 13.59
C ARG A 247 -32.17 24.64 13.76
N PRO A 248 -32.30 25.96 13.56
CA PRO A 248 -31.21 26.90 13.77
C PRO A 248 -31.04 27.09 15.28
N ASN A 249 -30.28 26.21 15.93
CA ASN A 249 -29.51 26.42 17.16
C ASN A 249 -29.14 25.07 17.79
N ALA A 250 -28.06 24.48 17.30
CA ALA A 250 -27.08 23.76 18.11
C ALA A 250 -25.83 23.63 17.25
N SER A 251 -24.68 23.91 17.87
CA SER A 251 -23.33 23.80 17.33
C SER A 251 -23.17 22.57 16.44
N GLU A 252 -22.40 22.73 15.35
CA GLU A 252 -21.89 21.64 14.52
C GLU A 252 -21.55 20.42 15.39
N PRO A 253 -21.99 19.19 15.03
CA PRO A 253 -21.51 18.02 15.73
C PRO A 253 -20.03 17.92 15.43
N SER A 254 -19.20 18.20 16.44
CA SER A 254 -17.78 17.89 16.42
C SER A 254 -17.66 16.39 16.10
N GLU A 255 -17.16 16.04 14.92
CA GLU A 255 -16.62 14.71 14.61
C GLU A 255 -15.32 14.52 15.41
N SER A 256 -15.44 14.49 16.73
CA SER A 256 -14.35 14.15 17.63
C SER A 256 -14.85 13.11 18.62
N ARG A 257 -14.12 11.98 18.65
CA ARG A 257 -14.27 10.80 19.51
C ARG A 257 -15.19 9.69 19.01
N ALA A 258 -14.65 8.94 18.07
CA ALA A 258 -14.63 7.49 18.21
C ALA A 258 -13.15 7.06 18.38
N THR A 259 -12.68 7.01 19.61
CA THR A 259 -11.51 6.18 19.95
C THR A 259 -11.94 4.73 19.79
N GLU A 260 -11.89 4.21 18.57
CA GLU A 260 -12.08 2.78 18.29
C GLU A 260 -10.72 2.07 18.42
N THR A 261 -10.24 1.97 19.65
CA THR A 261 -9.52 0.78 20.09
C THR A 261 -10.54 -0.33 20.34
N SER A 262 -11.08 -0.87 19.26
CA SER A 262 -11.87 -2.10 19.25
C SER A 262 -11.70 -2.66 17.85
N THR A 263 -11.19 -3.89 17.76
CA THR A 263 -11.22 -4.75 16.58
C THR A 263 -12.48 -4.49 15.75
N GLU A 264 -12.34 -3.78 14.63
CA GLU A 264 -13.40 -3.56 13.66
C GLU A 264 -13.94 -4.94 13.27
N THR A 265 -15.22 -5.19 13.55
CA THR A 265 -15.84 -6.46 13.17
C THR A 265 -15.81 -6.52 11.64
N PRO A 266 -15.28 -7.59 11.02
CA PRO A 266 -15.21 -7.68 9.56
C PRO A 266 -16.60 -7.44 8.97
N ALA A 267 -16.69 -6.57 7.95
CA ALA A 267 -17.94 -6.43 7.22
C ALA A 267 -18.33 -7.80 6.66
N ASP A 268 -19.56 -8.24 6.95
CA ASP A 268 -20.11 -9.51 6.48
C ASP A 268 -21.07 -9.23 5.30
N LEU A 269 -21.01 -10.07 4.27
CA LEU A 269 -21.79 -9.89 3.05
C LEU A 269 -23.30 -9.87 3.33
N GLU A 270 -23.77 -10.69 4.27
CA GLU A 270 -25.19 -10.69 4.67
C GLU A 270 -25.61 -9.36 5.31
N THR A 271 -24.72 -8.73 6.08
CA THR A 271 -24.98 -7.41 6.65
C THR A 271 -25.06 -6.34 5.56
N LEU A 272 -24.14 -6.38 4.59
CA LEU A 272 -24.15 -5.46 3.46
C LEU A 272 -25.39 -5.65 2.57
N LYS A 273 -25.80 -6.90 2.35
CA LYS A 273 -27.02 -7.23 1.62
C LYS A 273 -28.26 -6.65 2.29
N ARG A 274 -28.42 -6.86 3.60
CA ARG A 274 -29.54 -6.30 4.37
C ARG A 274 -29.57 -4.77 4.31
N GLN A 275 -28.41 -4.12 4.37
CA GLN A 275 -28.30 -2.66 4.23
C GLN A 275 -28.72 -2.19 2.83
N ALA A 276 -28.25 -2.88 1.78
CA ALA A 276 -28.62 -2.57 0.40
C ALA A 276 -30.13 -2.73 0.17
N GLU A 277 -30.74 -3.82 0.66
CA GLU A 277 -32.18 -4.04 0.60
C GLU A 277 -32.95 -2.93 1.31
N ALA A 278 -32.53 -2.54 2.52
CA ALA A 278 -33.16 -1.45 3.25
C ALA A 278 -33.06 -0.08 2.52
N THR A 279 -31.91 0.23 1.92
CA THR A 279 -31.75 1.45 1.10
C THR A 279 -32.64 1.42 -0.14
N PHE A 280 -32.72 0.28 -0.80
CA PHE A 280 -33.55 0.12 -1.99
C PHE A 280 -35.06 0.19 -1.67
N GLU A 281 -35.51 -0.44 -0.59
CA GLU A 281 -36.91 -0.35 -0.15
C GLU A 281 -37.29 1.08 0.26
N ARG A 282 -36.37 1.84 0.88
CA ARG A 282 -36.57 3.29 1.12
C ARG A 282 -36.70 4.06 -0.18
N ALA A 283 -35.89 3.76 -1.18
CA ALA A 283 -35.96 4.43 -2.49
C ALA A 283 -37.29 4.21 -3.22
N LYS A 284 -37.95 3.06 -3.00
CA LYS A 284 -39.28 2.76 -3.58
C LYS A 284 -40.44 3.53 -2.95
N GLN A 285 -40.23 4.20 -1.82
CA GLN A 285 -41.30 4.95 -1.14
C GLN A 285 -41.70 6.23 -1.88
N ASP A 286 -40.84 6.73 -2.78
CA ASP A 286 -41.10 7.89 -3.63
C ASP A 286 -41.21 7.45 -5.10
N GLU A 287 -42.15 8.02 -5.86
CA GLU A 287 -42.43 7.63 -7.26
C GLU A 287 -41.20 7.75 -8.19
N ARG A 288 -40.25 8.63 -7.84
CA ARG A 288 -38.99 8.82 -8.58
C ARG A 288 -37.75 8.37 -7.81
N GLY A 289 -37.90 7.79 -6.62
CA GLY A 289 -36.78 7.50 -5.74
C GLY A 289 -35.83 6.43 -6.30
N GLU A 290 -36.38 5.40 -6.95
CA GLU A 290 -35.57 4.36 -7.61
C GLU A 290 -34.71 4.94 -8.75
N GLN A 291 -35.31 5.70 -9.68
CA GLN A 291 -34.57 6.33 -10.77
C GLN A 291 -33.50 7.29 -10.24
N ASN A 292 -33.83 8.10 -9.24
CA ASN A 292 -32.88 9.03 -8.62
C ASN A 292 -31.69 8.30 -7.95
N LEU A 293 -31.91 7.10 -7.42
CA LEU A 293 -30.85 6.28 -6.84
C LEU A 293 -29.93 5.72 -7.93
N VAL A 294 -30.51 5.19 -9.02
CA VAL A 294 -29.77 4.69 -10.18
C VAL A 294 -28.92 5.81 -10.80
N ASP A 295 -29.49 7.00 -11.01
CA ASP A 295 -28.76 8.16 -11.54
C ASP A 295 -27.56 8.57 -10.66
N LYS A 296 -27.65 8.39 -9.34
CA LYS A 296 -26.53 8.65 -8.42
C LYS A 296 -25.46 7.58 -8.49
N LEU A 297 -25.85 6.32 -8.65
CA LEU A 297 -24.91 5.21 -8.86
C LEU A 297 -24.16 5.39 -10.20
N ASP A 298 -24.84 5.83 -11.26
CA ASP A 298 -24.23 6.11 -12.56
C ASP A 298 -23.21 7.26 -12.45
N LYS A 299 -23.56 8.35 -11.78
CA LYS A 299 -22.62 9.46 -11.50
C LYS A 299 -21.42 9.02 -10.66
N LEU A 300 -21.62 8.11 -9.72
CA LEU A 300 -20.54 7.55 -8.92
C LEU A 300 -19.58 6.74 -9.80
N ASP A 301 -20.11 5.89 -10.68
CA ASP A 301 -19.30 5.11 -11.61
C ASP A 301 -18.50 6.05 -12.54
N GLU A 302 -19.13 7.07 -13.13
CA GLU A 302 -18.46 8.08 -13.97
C GLU A 302 -17.36 8.87 -13.23
N ALA A 303 -17.61 9.29 -11.99
CA ALA A 303 -16.63 10.01 -11.19
C ALA A 303 -15.42 9.12 -10.85
N ARG A 304 -15.67 7.83 -10.57
CA ARG A 304 -14.62 6.86 -10.25
C ARG A 304 -13.79 6.45 -11.46
N ASP A 305 -14.38 6.39 -12.64
CA ASP A 305 -13.65 6.04 -13.87
C ASP A 305 -12.58 7.09 -14.22
N LYS A 306 -12.70 8.32 -13.71
CA LYS A 306 -11.65 9.36 -13.80
C LYS A 306 -10.46 9.10 -12.87
N LEU A 307 -10.60 8.23 -11.86
CA LEU A 307 -9.50 7.85 -10.98
C LEU A 307 -8.62 6.79 -11.65
N ALA A 308 -7.34 7.13 -11.84
CA ALA A 308 -6.36 6.23 -12.42
C ALA A 308 -5.72 5.32 -11.34
N VAL A 309 -6.55 4.45 -10.73
CA VAL A 309 -6.14 3.48 -9.71
C VAL A 309 -6.53 2.05 -10.11
N VAL A 310 -5.61 1.10 -9.95
CA VAL A 310 -5.84 -0.32 -10.23
C VAL A 310 -6.17 -1.03 -8.94
N LEU A 311 -7.37 -1.62 -8.86
CA LEU A 311 -7.75 -2.45 -7.73
C LEU A 311 -7.13 -3.85 -7.85
N PRO A 312 -6.67 -4.46 -6.74
CA PRO A 312 -6.19 -5.84 -6.73
C PRO A 312 -7.28 -6.78 -7.26
N ASN A 313 -6.88 -7.78 -8.04
CA ASN A 313 -7.69 -8.91 -8.48
C ASN A 313 -8.92 -8.62 -9.38
N LYS A 314 -9.03 -7.43 -9.99
CA LYS A 314 -10.01 -7.24 -11.09
C LYS A 314 -9.52 -7.90 -12.38
N GLY A 315 -10.15 -9.02 -12.73
CA GLY A 315 -9.99 -9.66 -14.03
C GLY A 315 -10.75 -8.91 -15.13
N LYS A 316 -10.08 -8.73 -16.27
CA LYS A 316 -10.56 -8.10 -17.52
C LYS A 316 -10.80 -6.59 -17.44
N PHE A 317 -9.72 -5.84 -17.54
CA PHE A 317 -9.82 -4.44 -17.95
C PHE A 317 -9.76 -4.34 -19.49
N ALA A 318 -10.53 -3.44 -20.08
CA ALA A 318 -10.27 -2.97 -21.44
C ALA A 318 -8.86 -2.36 -21.52
N SER A 319 -8.19 -2.33 -22.68
CA SER A 319 -6.88 -1.68 -22.81
C SER A 319 -7.01 -0.17 -22.59
N THR A 320 -6.77 0.29 -21.36
CA THR A 320 -6.70 1.71 -20.99
C THR A 320 -5.24 2.09 -20.76
N VAL A 321 -4.94 3.38 -20.83
CA VAL A 321 -3.59 3.93 -20.56
C VAL A 321 -3.10 3.55 -19.16
N LEU A 322 -4.03 3.45 -18.20
CA LEU A 322 -3.76 2.96 -16.85
C LEU A 322 -3.22 1.51 -16.85
N ASN A 323 -3.79 0.61 -17.64
CA ASN A 323 -3.36 -0.79 -17.66
C ASN A 323 -1.98 -0.96 -18.29
N GLU A 324 -1.70 -0.23 -19.37
CA GLU A 324 -0.36 -0.21 -19.96
C GLU A 324 0.66 0.27 -18.93
N THR A 325 0.36 1.38 -18.24
CA THR A 325 1.20 1.91 -17.17
C THR A 325 1.39 0.89 -16.04
N TYR A 326 0.33 0.23 -15.57
CA TYR A 326 0.40 -0.81 -14.55
C TYR A 326 1.32 -1.97 -14.96
N TYR A 327 1.15 -2.52 -16.16
CA TYR A 327 1.97 -3.64 -16.64
C TYR A 327 3.44 -3.24 -16.87
N ASP A 328 3.69 -2.00 -17.29
CA ASP A 328 5.05 -1.50 -17.42
C ASP A 328 5.74 -1.34 -16.05
N GLN A 329 5.01 -0.92 -15.01
CA GLN A 329 5.54 -0.85 -13.64
C GLN A 329 5.83 -2.25 -13.07
N LEU A 330 4.94 -3.23 -13.33
CA LEU A 330 5.23 -4.64 -12.99
C LEU A 330 6.46 -5.16 -13.74
N ARG A 331 6.57 -4.88 -15.04
CA ARG A 331 7.76 -5.25 -15.82
C ARG A 331 9.02 -4.63 -15.25
N ARG A 332 8.96 -3.39 -14.79
CA ARG A 332 10.08 -2.72 -14.12
C ARG A 332 10.49 -3.42 -12.83
N LEU A 333 9.54 -3.85 -12.01
CA LEU A 333 9.82 -4.68 -10.84
C LEU A 333 10.56 -5.96 -11.26
N SER A 334 10.04 -6.71 -12.24
CA SER A 334 10.70 -7.94 -12.73
C SER A 334 12.14 -7.68 -13.18
N ASN A 335 12.32 -6.67 -14.03
CA ASN A 335 13.63 -6.32 -14.58
C ASN A 335 14.64 -5.93 -13.48
N GLN A 336 14.21 -5.23 -12.42
CA GLN A 336 15.09 -4.92 -11.29
C GLN A 336 15.50 -6.18 -10.52
N LEU A 337 14.55 -7.09 -10.25
CA LEU A 337 14.82 -8.31 -9.49
C LEU A 337 15.68 -9.33 -10.26
N GLU A 338 15.72 -9.25 -11.58
CA GLU A 338 16.58 -10.08 -12.43
C GLU A 338 18.04 -9.58 -12.48
N LEU A 339 18.33 -8.35 -12.04
CA LEU A 339 19.69 -7.83 -12.02
C LEU A 339 20.58 -8.63 -11.03
N PRO A 340 21.84 -8.92 -11.38
CA PRO A 340 22.78 -9.57 -10.45
C PRO A 340 23.07 -8.72 -9.21
N ASN A 341 23.28 -9.38 -8.08
CA ASN A 341 23.57 -8.76 -6.78
C ASN A 341 22.54 -7.69 -6.44
N THR A 342 21.29 -8.13 -6.27
CA THR A 342 20.13 -7.28 -6.00
C THR A 342 19.51 -7.70 -4.68
N SER A 343 19.05 -6.72 -3.90
CA SER A 343 18.25 -6.97 -2.71
C SER A 343 16.86 -6.40 -2.87
N LEU A 344 15.86 -7.11 -2.35
CA LEU A 344 14.48 -6.67 -2.22
C LEU A 344 14.09 -6.75 -0.74
N LEU A 345 13.86 -5.60 -0.12
CA LEU A 345 13.40 -5.48 1.25
C LEU A 345 11.89 -5.22 1.24
N VAL A 346 11.11 -6.18 1.73
CA VAL A 346 9.64 -6.12 1.70
C VAL A 346 9.09 -5.80 3.10
N MET A 347 8.18 -4.84 3.17
CA MET A 347 7.54 -4.42 4.43
C MET A 347 6.10 -3.99 4.20
N GLY A 348 5.21 -4.29 5.16
CA GLY A 348 3.79 -3.92 5.10
C GLY A 348 2.99 -4.54 3.96
N PHE A 349 3.56 -5.48 3.20
CA PHE A 349 2.91 -6.15 2.07
C PHE A 349 2.47 -7.57 2.47
N SER A 350 1.17 -7.87 2.29
CA SER A 350 0.56 -9.12 2.76
C SER A 350 0.82 -10.33 1.87
N PHE A 351 1.29 -10.12 0.63
CA PHE A 351 1.36 -11.15 -0.43
C PHE A 351 0.00 -11.75 -0.85
N ALA A 352 -1.11 -11.08 -0.53
CA ALA A 352 -2.44 -11.43 -1.04
C ALA A 352 -2.55 -11.20 -2.57
N ASP A 353 -1.91 -10.16 -3.09
CA ASP A 353 -1.85 -9.89 -4.53
C ASP A 353 -1.04 -10.97 -5.27
N GLU A 354 -1.73 -11.75 -6.10
CA GLU A 354 -1.14 -12.89 -6.80
C GLU A 354 -0.13 -12.46 -7.88
N HIS A 355 -0.34 -11.33 -8.55
CA HIS A 355 0.51 -10.89 -9.65
C HIS A 355 1.91 -10.49 -9.13
N ILE A 356 1.95 -9.64 -8.11
CA ILE A 356 3.22 -9.20 -7.49
C ILE A 356 3.91 -10.40 -6.82
N ARG A 357 3.15 -11.23 -6.09
CA ARG A 357 3.67 -12.46 -5.46
C ARG A 357 4.30 -13.41 -6.48
N SER A 358 3.60 -13.68 -7.58
CA SER A 358 4.08 -14.56 -8.65
C SER A 358 5.37 -14.03 -9.30
N LEU A 359 5.45 -12.71 -9.48
CA LEU A 359 6.64 -12.07 -10.01
C LEU A 359 7.85 -12.23 -9.07
N ILE A 360 7.68 -11.94 -7.77
CA ILE A 360 8.75 -12.06 -6.77
C ILE A 360 9.23 -13.51 -6.66
N THR A 361 8.31 -14.47 -6.58
CA THR A 361 8.65 -15.90 -6.46
C THR A 361 9.37 -16.43 -7.71
N ARG A 362 8.96 -16.01 -8.91
CA ARG A 362 9.68 -16.36 -10.15
C ARG A 362 11.07 -15.74 -10.20
N ALA A 363 11.20 -14.47 -9.82
CA ALA A 363 12.49 -13.78 -9.79
C ALA A 363 13.46 -14.45 -8.78
N ALA A 364 12.96 -14.83 -7.61
CA ALA A 364 13.75 -15.56 -6.61
C ALA A 364 14.26 -16.91 -7.14
N LYS A 365 13.46 -17.63 -7.94
CA LYS A 365 13.90 -18.88 -8.61
C LYS A 365 14.89 -18.64 -9.73
N ALA A 366 14.68 -17.59 -10.53
CA ALA A 366 15.48 -17.32 -11.72
C ALA A 366 16.84 -16.67 -11.41
N ASN A 367 16.92 -15.88 -10.33
CA ASN A 367 18.12 -15.16 -9.93
C ASN A 367 18.65 -15.65 -8.56
N PRO A 368 19.62 -16.58 -8.54
CA PRO A 368 20.22 -17.06 -7.29
C PRO A 368 20.96 -15.98 -6.47
N THR A 369 21.30 -14.84 -7.08
CA THR A 369 21.99 -13.71 -6.42
C THR A 369 21.02 -12.67 -5.84
N LEU A 370 19.72 -12.78 -6.15
CA LEU A 370 18.70 -11.94 -5.55
C LEU A 370 18.53 -12.32 -4.09
N LYS A 371 18.61 -11.37 -3.16
CA LYS A 371 18.27 -11.58 -1.75
C LYS A 371 16.93 -10.89 -1.43
N VAL A 372 15.92 -11.66 -1.04
CA VAL A 372 14.62 -11.12 -0.63
C VAL A 372 14.51 -11.21 0.88
N ILE A 373 14.41 -10.05 1.56
CA ILE A 373 14.27 -9.95 3.01
C ILE A 373 12.85 -9.43 3.28
N ILE A 374 12.02 -10.24 3.94
CA ILE A 374 10.63 -9.90 4.23
C ILE A 374 10.51 -9.62 5.73
N PHE A 375 10.28 -8.35 6.08
CA PHE A 375 10.02 -7.95 7.45
C PHE A 375 8.56 -8.24 7.81
N CYS A 376 8.36 -9.28 8.61
CA CYS A 376 7.05 -9.70 9.09
C CYS A 376 6.62 -8.82 10.27
N TYR A 377 5.43 -8.22 10.18
CA TYR A 377 4.91 -7.33 11.23
C TYR A 377 4.87 -8.02 12.60
N SER A 378 4.44 -9.28 12.66
CA SER A 378 4.52 -10.13 13.86
C SER A 378 4.97 -11.53 13.50
N LYS A 379 5.22 -12.35 14.52
CA LYS A 379 5.50 -13.79 14.35
C LYS A 379 4.36 -14.51 13.65
N ASP A 380 3.10 -14.18 13.94
CA ASP A 380 1.96 -14.83 13.29
C ASP A 380 1.89 -14.50 11.79
N THR A 381 2.27 -13.29 11.40
CA THR A 381 2.35 -12.88 9.99
C THR A 381 3.31 -13.77 9.18
N THR A 382 4.32 -14.36 9.81
CA THR A 382 5.25 -15.29 9.13
C THR A 382 4.51 -16.48 8.51
N ARG A 383 3.49 -17.02 9.21
CA ARG A 383 2.70 -18.16 8.73
C ARG A 383 1.87 -17.76 7.51
N THR A 384 1.11 -16.68 7.63
CA THR A 384 0.29 -16.16 6.53
C THR A 384 1.12 -15.89 5.28
N ILE A 385 2.28 -15.23 5.41
CA ILE A 385 3.17 -14.95 4.28
C ILE A 385 3.76 -16.25 3.70
N ALA A 386 4.19 -17.18 4.56
CA ALA A 386 4.72 -18.47 4.10
C ALA A 386 3.67 -19.28 3.35
N ASP A 387 2.41 -19.27 3.80
CA ASP A 387 1.29 -19.95 3.15
C ASP A 387 1.02 -19.34 1.76
N TYR A 388 0.96 -18.01 1.66
CA TYR A 388 0.78 -17.34 0.37
C TYR A 388 1.91 -17.65 -0.60
N LEU A 389 3.16 -17.61 -0.13
CA LEU A 389 4.34 -17.89 -0.95
C LEU A 389 4.48 -19.38 -1.31
N ARG A 390 3.73 -20.27 -0.64
CA ARG A 390 3.99 -21.73 -0.62
C ARG A 390 5.48 -21.98 -0.31
N TYR A 391 5.96 -21.30 0.72
CA TYR A 391 7.38 -21.16 1.01
C TYR A 391 7.99 -22.48 1.51
N SER A 392 9.18 -22.78 0.98
CA SER A 392 10.06 -23.81 1.49
C SER A 392 11.50 -23.29 1.42
N PRO A 393 12.28 -23.32 2.52
CA PRO A 393 13.68 -22.88 2.51
C PRO A 393 14.55 -23.62 1.47
N LYS A 394 14.15 -24.85 1.09
CA LYS A 394 14.84 -25.61 0.04
C LYS A 394 14.54 -25.10 -1.36
N GLU A 395 13.31 -24.64 -1.61
CA GLU A 395 12.90 -24.11 -2.91
C GLU A 395 13.29 -22.64 -3.11
N TYR A 396 13.34 -21.88 -2.02
CA TYR A 396 13.63 -20.45 -2.01
C TYR A 396 14.71 -20.12 -0.97
N PRO A 397 15.96 -20.57 -1.16
CA PRO A 397 17.05 -20.35 -0.21
C PRO A 397 17.46 -18.87 -0.08
N ASN A 398 16.98 -18.04 -0.99
CA ASN A 398 17.27 -16.63 -1.10
C ASN A 398 16.11 -15.72 -0.66
N ILE A 399 15.06 -16.31 -0.08
CA ILE A 399 13.99 -15.59 0.62
C ILE A 399 14.17 -15.80 2.13
N GLU A 400 14.21 -14.70 2.88
CA GLU A 400 14.42 -14.69 4.32
C GLU A 400 13.23 -13.97 5.00
N LEU A 401 12.48 -14.69 5.84
CA LEU A 401 11.44 -14.10 6.68
C LEU A 401 12.07 -13.60 7.98
N VAL A 402 11.82 -12.34 8.34
CA VAL A 402 12.46 -11.67 9.49
C VAL A 402 11.40 -11.20 10.49
N VAL A 403 11.62 -11.46 11.77
CA VAL A 403 10.79 -10.97 12.88
C VAL A 403 11.62 -10.09 13.83
N GLY A 404 10.98 -9.17 14.55
CA GLY A 404 11.67 -8.29 15.50
C GLY A 404 12.33 -9.05 16.65
N PRO A 405 13.16 -8.40 17.48
CA PRO A 405 13.76 -9.04 18.64
C PRO A 405 12.69 -9.46 19.66
N ARG A 406 12.98 -10.50 20.46
CA ARG A 406 12.14 -10.87 21.59
C ARG A 406 12.16 -9.79 22.66
N PHE A 407 11.02 -9.53 23.30
CA PHE A 407 11.01 -8.69 24.49
C PHE A 407 11.84 -9.36 25.59
N GLY A 408 12.87 -8.67 26.11
CA GLY A 408 13.67 -9.17 27.23
C GLY A 408 12.80 -9.39 28.46
N GLN A 409 13.08 -10.46 29.23
CA GLN A 409 12.43 -10.80 30.51
C GLN A 409 12.66 -9.70 31.58
N ALA A 410 11.96 -8.57 31.46
CA ALA A 410 11.93 -7.52 32.50
C ALA A 410 10.60 -7.53 33.29
N LEU A 411 9.64 -8.35 32.88
CA LEU A 411 8.42 -8.66 33.63
C LEU A 411 8.29 -10.18 33.65
N GLY A 412 8.09 -10.74 34.85
CA GLY A 412 8.23 -12.17 35.14
C GLY A 412 7.55 -13.08 34.11
N THR A 413 8.20 -14.22 33.84
CA THR A 413 7.67 -15.42 33.16
C THR A 413 6.42 -15.19 32.29
N GLU A 414 6.63 -14.81 31.02
CA GLU A 414 5.73 -14.95 29.84
C GLU A 414 5.83 -13.78 28.81
N ALA A 415 7.03 -13.29 28.49
CA ALA A 415 7.20 -12.46 27.28
C ALA A 415 7.65 -13.36 26.10
N ASN A 416 6.71 -14.14 25.55
CA ASN A 416 6.95 -14.97 24.35
C ASN A 416 6.77 -14.22 23.02
N ASP A 417 6.51 -12.91 23.09
CA ASP A 417 6.22 -12.08 21.92
C ASP A 417 7.47 -11.37 21.37
N HIS A 418 7.46 -11.15 20.06
CA HIS A 418 8.48 -10.39 19.35
C HIS A 418 8.02 -8.94 19.15
N GLN A 419 8.97 -8.00 19.14
CA GLN A 419 8.71 -6.62 18.75
C GLN A 419 8.06 -6.58 17.35
N ARG A 420 7.00 -5.78 17.23
CA ARG A 420 6.33 -5.58 15.94
C ARG A 420 7.23 -4.78 14.98
N LEU A 421 7.32 -5.23 13.74
CA LEU A 421 8.11 -4.57 12.70
C LEU A 421 7.24 -3.65 11.85
N ASP A 422 6.88 -2.50 12.41
CA ASP A 422 6.32 -1.39 11.64
C ASP A 422 7.42 -0.60 10.92
N ILE A 423 7.03 0.40 10.12
CA ILE A 423 7.98 1.22 9.35
C ILE A 423 8.96 1.97 10.27
N HIS A 424 8.58 2.34 11.49
CA HIS A 424 9.46 2.98 12.46
C HIS A 424 10.52 2.01 12.99
N ALA A 425 10.13 0.81 13.40
CA ALA A 425 11.06 -0.24 13.84
C ALA A 425 12.05 -0.61 12.73
N ILE A 426 11.58 -0.70 11.47
CA ILE A 426 12.45 -0.96 10.31
C ILE A 426 13.40 0.20 10.05
N THR A 427 12.95 1.44 10.23
CA THR A 427 13.81 2.63 10.16
C THR A 427 14.98 2.53 11.15
N GLU A 428 14.72 2.13 12.40
CA GLU A 428 15.78 1.91 13.40
C GLU A 428 16.72 0.75 13.02
N ILE A 429 16.21 -0.31 12.37
CA ILE A 429 17.04 -1.41 11.87
C ILE A 429 17.97 -0.92 10.76
N LEU A 430 17.46 -0.14 9.80
CA LEU A 430 18.27 0.43 8.72
C LEU A 430 19.34 1.37 9.26
N ARG A 431 18.98 2.23 10.23
CA ARG A 431 19.93 3.13 10.90
C ARG A 431 21.06 2.34 11.55
N LYS A 432 20.73 1.30 12.32
CA LYS A 432 21.74 0.45 13.00
C LYS A 432 22.62 -0.33 12.03
N ALA A 433 22.07 -0.77 10.89
CA ALA A 433 22.84 -1.45 9.86
C ALA A 433 23.73 -0.50 9.03
N SER A 434 23.43 0.80 9.04
CA SER A 434 24.15 1.82 8.27
C SER A 434 25.17 2.62 9.08
N ALA A 435 25.14 2.49 10.41
CA ALA A 435 26.20 2.92 11.32
C ALA A 435 27.36 1.91 11.26
#